data_AF-A0A957TGW7-F1
#
_entry.id   AF-A0A957TGW7-F1
#
_cell.length_a   1.000
_cell.length_b   1.000
_cell.length_c   1.000
_cell.angle_alpha   90.00
_cell.angle_beta   90.00
_cell.angle_gamma   90.00
#
_symmetry.space_group_name_H-M   'P 1'
#
loop_
_entity.id
_entity.type
_entity.pdbx_description
1 polymer ?
#
loop_
_entity_poly.entity_id
_entity_poly.type
_entity_poly.pdbx_seq_one_letter_code
_entity_poly.pdbx_strand_id
1 'polypeptide(L)'
;MLNVQVPLIYLIAAIPYAWLGLIAWRKRPALAVTPFAWVMVGMSLWSFVYSLELFFPNTIIKIICTQFEYIGIVAVPVYMLFFAFEYTGSSHLLTPRIKLLIWILPILTLILVWTNPFHHLMWNGESIMASHGLLLLSLHYKWMFWAHTLYSYALLLIASIMLIMELLHRAGIYRVQISFVILSILFPL
;
A
#
# COMPACT_ATOMS: atom_id res chain seq x y z
N MET A 1 5.07 26.36 8.86
CA MET A 1 3.64 25.94 8.91
C MET A 1 3.42 24.58 8.26
N LEU A 2 4.17 24.23 7.20
CA LEU A 2 4.12 22.91 6.54
C LEU A 2 4.36 21.72 7.49
N ASN A 3 5.19 21.93 8.52
CA ASN A 3 5.60 20.95 9.53
C ASN A 3 4.42 20.31 10.28
N VAL A 4 3.27 20.99 10.32
CA VAL A 4 2.03 20.51 10.97
C VAL A 4 0.97 20.14 9.94
N GLN A 5 0.90 20.87 8.82
CA GLN A 5 -0.12 20.66 7.79
C GLN A 5 0.05 19.30 7.09
N VAL A 6 1.27 18.93 6.70
CA VAL A 6 1.51 17.68 5.96
C VAL A 6 1.14 16.44 6.79
N PRO A 7 1.61 16.29 8.05
CA PRO A 7 1.15 15.19 8.91
C PRO A 7 -0.39 15.14 9.06
N LEU A 8 -1.04 16.29 9.28
CA LEU A 8 -2.49 16.35 9.44
C LEU A 8 -3.25 15.86 8.21
N ILE A 9 -2.75 16.14 7.00
CA ILE A 9 -3.36 15.66 5.76
C ILE A 9 -3.37 14.12 5.74
N TYR A 10 -2.26 13.47 6.08
CA TYR A 10 -2.18 12.00 6.13
C TYR A 10 -3.06 11.42 7.25
N LEU A 11 -3.12 12.07 8.41
CA LEU A 11 -3.99 11.66 9.51
C LEU A 11 -5.47 11.72 9.10
N ILE A 12 -5.88 12.80 8.44
CA ILE A 12 -7.25 12.98 7.96
C ILE A 12 -7.56 11.96 6.84
N ALA A 13 -6.60 11.68 5.95
CA ALA A 13 -6.76 10.69 4.88
C ALA A 13 -6.96 9.26 5.39
N ALA A 14 -6.41 8.92 6.57
CA ALA A 14 -6.61 7.59 7.17
C ALA A 14 -8.09 7.29 7.50
N ILE A 15 -8.89 8.33 7.80
CA ILE A 15 -10.31 8.21 8.20
C ILE A 15 -11.20 7.68 7.08
N PRO A 16 -11.26 8.28 5.86
CA PRO A 16 -12.08 7.76 4.78
C PRO A 16 -11.65 6.35 4.36
N TYR A 17 -10.35 6.01 4.41
CA TYR A 17 -9.90 4.64 4.18
C TYR A 17 -10.49 3.67 5.21
N ALA A 18 -10.37 3.95 6.51
CA ALA A 18 -10.97 3.10 7.55
C ALA A 18 -12.49 2.97 7.36
N TRP A 19 -13.17 4.08 7.08
CA TRP A 19 -14.61 4.14 6.87
C TRP A 19 -15.06 3.29 5.67
N LEU A 20 -14.39 3.42 4.52
CA LEU A 20 -14.66 2.61 3.33
C LEU A 20 -14.38 1.13 3.57
N GLY A 21 -13.31 0.81 4.31
CA GLY A 21 -13.00 -0.56 4.74
C GLY A 21 -14.11 -1.17 5.59
N LEU A 22 -14.63 -0.42 6.56
CA LEU A 22 -15.75 -0.85 7.41
C LEU A 22 -17.05 -1.05 6.62
N ILE A 23 -17.37 -0.13 5.71
CA ILE A 23 -18.55 -0.27 4.83
C ILE A 23 -18.42 -1.52 3.96
N ALA A 24 -17.27 -1.71 3.33
CA ALA A 24 -17.03 -2.88 2.48
C ALA A 24 -17.13 -4.19 3.28
N TRP A 25 -16.58 -4.22 4.50
CA TRP A 25 -16.69 -5.37 5.39
C TRP A 25 -18.14 -5.71 5.74
N ARG A 26 -18.97 -4.70 6.01
CA ARG A 26 -20.40 -4.88 6.32
C ARG A 26 -21.23 -5.35 5.12
N LYS A 27 -20.74 -5.15 3.89
CA LYS A 27 -21.42 -5.58 2.65
C LYS A 27 -21.11 -7.03 2.24
N ARG A 28 -20.41 -7.81 3.06
CA ARG A 28 -20.18 -9.24 2.79
C ARG A 28 -21.51 -10.00 2.75
N PRO A 29 -21.68 -10.96 1.82
CA PRO A 29 -20.66 -11.57 0.95
C PRO A 29 -20.62 -11.00 -0.49
N ALA A 30 -20.84 -9.70 -0.69
CA ALA A 30 -20.79 -9.10 -2.03
C ALA A 30 -19.43 -9.31 -2.74
N LEU A 31 -19.44 -9.29 -4.07
CA LEU A 31 -18.27 -9.57 -4.92
C LEU A 31 -17.09 -8.65 -4.59
N ALA A 32 -15.90 -9.24 -4.40
CA ALA A 32 -14.62 -8.55 -4.19
C ALA A 32 -14.55 -7.57 -2.98
N VAL A 33 -15.57 -7.50 -2.12
CA VAL A 33 -15.58 -6.54 -1.00
C VAL A 33 -14.59 -6.90 0.11
N THR A 34 -14.27 -8.19 0.26
CA THR A 34 -13.31 -8.67 1.27
C THR A 34 -11.88 -8.20 1.02
N PRO A 35 -11.26 -8.47 -0.15
CA PRO A 35 -9.93 -7.95 -0.45
C PRO A 35 -9.91 -6.43 -0.51
N PHE A 36 -10.97 -5.78 -1.04
CA PHE A 36 -11.09 -4.32 -1.03
C PHE A 36 -11.05 -3.74 0.40
N ALA A 37 -11.79 -4.34 1.35
CA ALA A 37 -11.75 -3.91 2.74
C ALA A 37 -10.33 -3.98 3.33
N TRP A 38 -9.56 -5.02 2.99
CA TRP A 38 -8.18 -5.15 3.43
C TRP A 38 -7.22 -4.14 2.78
N VAL A 39 -7.41 -3.79 1.50
CA VAL A 39 -6.68 -2.68 0.87
C VAL A 39 -6.96 -1.38 1.63
N MET A 40 -8.21 -1.09 1.93
CA MET A 40 -8.60 0.11 2.68
C MET A 40 -8.01 0.14 4.09
N VAL A 41 -8.02 -0.98 4.81
CA VAL A 41 -7.38 -1.09 6.13
C VAL A 41 -5.86 -0.87 6.03
N GLY A 42 -5.20 -1.46 5.04
CA GLY A 42 -3.77 -1.28 4.81
C GLY A 42 -3.40 0.18 4.50
N MET A 43 -4.17 0.85 3.64
CA MET A 43 -4.00 2.27 3.32
C MET A 43 -4.24 3.17 4.54
N SER A 44 -5.27 2.88 5.33
CA SER A 44 -5.56 3.60 6.58
C SER A 44 -4.42 3.48 7.57
N LEU A 45 -3.94 2.26 7.82
CA LEU A 45 -2.81 1.99 8.71
C LEU A 45 -1.57 2.73 8.22
N TRP A 46 -1.23 2.60 6.94
CA TRP A 46 -0.04 3.24 6.39
C TRP A 46 -0.11 4.76 6.51
N SER A 47 -1.21 5.38 6.09
CA SER A 47 -1.37 6.85 6.18
C SER A 47 -1.35 7.35 7.63
N PHE A 48 -1.96 6.60 8.55
CA PHE A 48 -1.94 6.94 9.98
C PHE A 48 -0.53 6.89 10.55
N VAL A 49 0.20 5.80 10.32
CA VAL A 49 1.55 5.63 10.87
C VAL A 49 2.54 6.61 10.24
N TYR A 50 2.42 6.87 8.92
CA TYR A 50 3.23 7.89 8.25
C TYR A 50 2.97 9.30 8.77
N SER A 51 1.71 9.61 9.14
CA SER A 51 1.44 10.87 9.86
C SER A 51 2.23 10.95 11.16
N LEU A 52 2.29 9.86 11.94
CA LEU A 52 3.07 9.84 13.19
C LEU A 52 4.56 10.00 12.90
N GLU A 53 5.08 9.32 11.87
CA GLU A 53 6.47 9.47 11.43
C GLU A 53 6.81 10.95 11.20
N LEU A 54 5.98 11.67 10.46
CA LEU A 54 6.20 13.08 10.13
C LEU A 54 6.05 14.02 11.33
N PHE A 55 5.19 13.69 12.30
CA PHE A 55 5.00 14.51 13.50
C PHE A 55 6.20 14.46 14.45
N PHE A 56 6.84 13.29 14.60
CA PHE A 56 7.91 13.13 15.57
C PHE A 56 9.28 13.42 14.95
N PRO A 57 10.10 14.28 15.59
CA PRO A 57 11.45 14.60 15.09
C PRO A 57 12.48 13.51 15.42
N ASN A 58 12.16 12.56 16.30
CA ASN A 58 13.11 11.58 16.82
C ASN A 58 13.35 10.42 15.82
N THR A 59 14.61 10.14 15.49
CA THR A 59 14.98 9.08 14.52
C THR A 59 14.47 7.70 14.91
N ILE A 60 14.52 7.33 16.20
CA ILE A 60 14.07 6.02 16.68
C ILE A 60 12.57 5.87 16.46
N ILE A 61 11.79 6.92 16.79
CA ILE A 61 10.34 6.92 16.56
C ILE A 61 10.05 6.79 15.06
N LYS A 62 10.80 7.51 14.21
CA LYS A 62 10.63 7.41 12.75
C LYS A 62 10.88 6.00 12.24
N ILE A 63 11.97 5.35 12.66
CA ILE A 63 12.28 3.97 12.26
C ILE A 63 11.17 3.01 12.71
N ILE A 64 10.65 3.15 13.94
CA ILE A 64 9.54 2.34 14.44
C ILE A 64 8.28 2.58 13.59
N CYS A 65 7.96 3.83 13.27
CA CYS A 65 6.86 4.16 12.38
C CYS A 65 7.04 3.48 11.01
N THR A 66 8.19 3.67 10.36
CA THR A 66 8.50 3.01 9.09
C THR A 66 8.31 1.48 9.20
N GLN A 67 8.76 0.84 10.28
CA GLN A 67 8.55 -0.60 10.49
C GLN A 67 7.06 -1.01 10.52
N PHE A 68 6.18 -0.20 11.11
CA PHE A 68 4.74 -0.42 11.12
C PHE A 68 4.06 -0.06 9.79
N GLU A 69 4.54 0.96 9.08
CA GLU A 69 4.07 1.30 7.74
C GLU A 69 4.22 0.13 6.78
N TYR A 70 5.32 -0.63 6.91
CA TYR A 70 5.55 -1.80 6.07
C TYR A 70 4.43 -2.84 6.14
N ILE A 71 3.66 -2.92 7.23
CA ILE A 71 2.48 -3.80 7.29
C ILE A 71 1.48 -3.42 6.19
N GLY A 72 1.22 -2.13 6.01
CA GLY A 72 0.35 -1.63 4.94
C GLY A 72 1.02 -1.77 3.57
N ILE A 73 2.29 -1.35 3.45
CA ILE A 73 3.06 -1.34 2.19
C ILE A 73 3.11 -2.74 1.56
N VAL A 74 3.37 -3.79 2.34
CA VAL A 74 3.46 -5.15 1.80
C VAL A 74 2.08 -5.78 1.54
N ALA A 75 1.05 -5.40 2.30
CA ALA A 75 -0.28 -6.00 2.22
C ALA A 75 -1.14 -5.43 1.08
N VAL A 76 -1.10 -4.12 0.86
CA VAL A 76 -1.89 -3.42 -0.16
C VAL A 76 -1.75 -4.04 -1.56
N PRO A 77 -0.54 -4.25 -2.13
CA PRO A 77 -0.41 -4.80 -3.47
C PRO A 77 -0.95 -6.24 -3.59
N VAL A 78 -0.81 -7.05 -2.54
CA VAL A 78 -1.34 -8.42 -2.49
C VAL A 78 -2.86 -8.41 -2.51
N TYR A 79 -3.49 -7.63 -1.63
CA TYR A 79 -4.94 -7.54 -1.58
C TYR A 79 -5.52 -6.85 -2.81
N MET A 80 -4.80 -5.92 -3.45
CA MET A 80 -5.22 -5.32 -4.71
C MET A 80 -5.24 -6.36 -5.84
N LEU A 81 -4.26 -7.25 -5.89
CA LEU A 81 -4.27 -8.37 -6.84
C LEU A 81 -5.43 -9.33 -6.55
N PHE A 82 -5.66 -9.68 -5.28
CA PHE A 82 -6.80 -10.52 -4.91
C PHE A 82 -8.14 -9.89 -5.26
N PHE A 83 -8.26 -8.57 -5.06
CA PHE A 83 -9.41 -7.80 -5.49
C PHE A 83 -9.62 -7.92 -7.00
N ALA A 84 -8.58 -7.76 -7.80
CA ALA A 84 -8.67 -7.89 -9.25
C ALA A 84 -9.15 -9.29 -9.67
N PHE A 85 -8.57 -10.36 -9.14
CA PHE A 85 -9.03 -11.73 -9.43
C PHE A 85 -10.48 -11.99 -9.03
N GLU A 86 -10.92 -11.51 -7.87
CA GLU A 86 -12.32 -11.65 -7.46
C GLU A 86 -13.26 -10.82 -8.33
N TYR A 87 -12.88 -9.58 -8.65
CA TYR A 87 -13.70 -8.65 -9.42
C TYR A 87 -13.89 -9.09 -10.87
N THR A 88 -12.85 -9.65 -11.51
CA THR A 88 -12.91 -10.16 -12.89
C THR A 88 -13.45 -11.60 -12.99
N GLY A 89 -13.97 -12.17 -11.88
CA GLY A 89 -14.49 -13.54 -11.86
C GLY A 89 -13.41 -14.64 -12.02
N SER A 90 -12.14 -14.27 -11.95
CA SER A 90 -10.98 -15.17 -12.12
C SER A 90 -10.48 -15.76 -10.78
N SER A 91 -11.29 -15.72 -9.72
CA SER A 91 -10.92 -16.17 -8.37
C SER A 91 -10.53 -17.65 -8.28
N HIS A 92 -10.98 -18.48 -9.21
CA HIS A 92 -10.62 -19.89 -9.31
C HIS A 92 -9.12 -20.12 -9.55
N LEU A 93 -8.41 -19.13 -10.12
CA LEU A 93 -6.96 -19.17 -10.32
C LEU A 93 -6.20 -18.93 -8.99
N LEU A 94 -6.81 -18.30 -8.00
CA LEU A 94 -6.21 -18.05 -6.68
C LEU A 94 -6.40 -19.23 -5.73
N THR A 95 -5.79 -20.36 -6.06
CA THR A 95 -5.74 -21.51 -5.15
C THR A 95 -5.05 -21.15 -3.83
N PRO A 96 -5.32 -21.86 -2.71
CA PRO A 96 -4.63 -21.62 -1.44
C PRO A 96 -3.10 -21.65 -1.55
N ARG A 97 -2.56 -22.52 -2.42
CA ARG A 97 -1.13 -22.60 -2.71
C ARG A 97 -0.61 -21.33 -3.37
N ILE A 98 -1.31 -20.80 -4.37
CA ILE A 98 -0.92 -19.56 -5.06
C ILE A 98 -1.02 -18.37 -4.11
N LYS A 99 -2.09 -18.27 -3.31
CA LYS A 99 -2.21 -17.23 -2.27
C LYS A 99 -1.02 -17.28 -1.30
N LEU A 100 -0.64 -18.48 -0.84
CA LEU A 100 0.53 -18.65 0.03
C LEU A 100 1.81 -18.16 -0.66
N LEU A 101 2.06 -18.59 -1.91
CA LEU A 101 3.25 -18.17 -2.68
C LEU A 101 3.32 -16.63 -2.84
N ILE A 102 2.19 -15.98 -3.12
CA ILE A 102 2.10 -14.51 -3.22
C ILE A 102 2.43 -13.83 -1.89
N TRP A 103 2.12 -14.46 -0.74
CA TRP A 103 2.42 -13.92 0.58
C TRP A 103 3.85 -14.15 1.07
N ILE A 104 4.61 -15.10 0.49
CA ILE A 104 5.96 -15.43 0.96
C ILE A 104 6.88 -14.21 0.93
N LEU A 105 6.99 -13.52 -0.21
CA LEU A 105 7.90 -12.37 -0.33
C LEU A 105 7.46 -11.17 0.55
N PRO A 106 6.16 -10.78 0.62
CA PRO A 106 5.65 -9.79 1.57
C PRO A 106 5.98 -10.10 3.03
N ILE A 107 5.76 -11.34 3.48
CA ILE A 107 6.03 -11.74 4.87
C ILE A 107 7.53 -11.72 5.15
N LEU A 108 8.34 -12.23 4.22
CA LEU A 108 9.80 -12.17 4.34
C LEU A 108 10.29 -10.71 4.41
N THR A 109 9.73 -9.83 3.58
CA THR A 109 10.05 -8.39 3.60
C THR A 109 9.73 -7.79 4.96
N LEU A 110 8.55 -8.07 5.52
CA LEU A 110 8.15 -7.56 6.83
C LEU A 110 9.09 -8.02 7.95
N ILE A 111 9.50 -9.30 7.93
CA ILE A 111 10.49 -9.84 8.86
C ILE A 111 11.82 -9.08 8.72
N LEU A 112 12.32 -8.93 7.49
CA LEU A 112 13.58 -8.25 7.20
C LEU A 112 13.57 -6.77 7.59
N VAL A 113 12.41 -6.12 7.53
CA VAL A 113 12.22 -4.74 7.99
C VAL A 113 12.34 -4.64 9.51
N TRP A 114 11.69 -5.55 10.24
CA TRP A 114 11.74 -5.56 11.70
C TRP A 114 13.10 -6.01 12.25
N THR A 115 13.79 -6.90 11.54
CA THR A 115 15.15 -7.35 11.89
C THR A 115 16.25 -6.54 11.24
N ASN A 116 15.92 -5.46 10.50
CA ASN A 116 16.90 -4.68 9.75
C ASN A 116 18.11 -4.19 10.58
N PRO A 117 17.99 -3.83 11.89
CA PRO A 117 19.13 -3.44 12.71
C PRO A 117 20.27 -4.48 12.79
N PHE A 118 20.00 -5.76 12.50
CA PHE A 118 21.01 -6.83 12.58
C PHE A 118 21.75 -7.08 11.27
N HIS A 119 21.13 -6.79 10.12
CA HIS A 119 21.64 -7.22 8.81
C HIS A 119 21.65 -6.14 7.73
N HIS A 120 20.91 -5.03 7.92
CA HIS A 120 20.91 -3.87 7.03
C HIS A 120 20.61 -4.21 5.55
N LEU A 121 19.70 -5.16 5.30
CA LEU A 121 19.38 -5.63 3.95
C LEU A 121 18.26 -4.81 3.28
N MET A 122 17.44 -4.13 4.09
CA MET A 122 16.40 -3.22 3.61
C MET A 122 16.95 -1.81 3.42
N TRP A 123 17.66 -1.29 4.43
CA TRP A 123 18.30 0.02 4.40
C TRP A 123 19.46 0.12 5.39
N ASN A 124 20.27 1.17 5.25
CA ASN A 124 21.22 1.65 6.25
C ASN A 124 21.39 3.17 6.19
N GLY A 125 22.28 3.72 7.02
CA GLY A 125 22.62 5.14 7.01
C GLY A 125 21.47 6.02 7.51
N GLU A 126 20.79 5.59 8.57
CA GLU A 126 19.64 6.28 9.13
C GLU A 126 20.01 7.69 9.60
N SER A 127 19.50 8.69 8.91
CA SER A 127 19.74 10.10 9.24
C SER A 127 18.46 10.92 9.10
N ILE A 128 18.42 12.08 9.76
CA ILE A 128 17.32 13.03 9.61
C ILE A 128 17.76 14.09 8.61
N MET A 129 16.97 14.29 7.57
CA MET A 129 17.14 15.36 6.60
C MET A 129 16.06 16.42 6.80
N ALA A 130 16.47 17.67 7.02
CA ALA A 130 15.54 18.79 7.04
C ALA A 130 15.25 19.22 5.60
N SER A 131 13.98 19.18 5.19
CA SER A 131 13.52 19.58 3.87
C SER A 131 12.21 20.33 3.97
N HIS A 132 12.17 21.58 3.49
CA HIS A 132 10.95 22.40 3.43
C HIS A 132 10.20 22.52 4.78
N GLY A 133 10.94 22.55 5.88
CA GLY A 133 10.39 22.60 7.25
C GLY A 133 10.01 21.25 7.86
N LEU A 134 10.07 20.16 7.10
CA LEU A 134 9.88 18.80 7.60
C LEU A 134 11.22 18.17 7.97
N LEU A 135 11.21 17.36 9.02
CA LEU A 135 12.31 16.48 9.38
C LEU A 135 11.96 15.10 8.83
N LEU A 136 12.61 14.70 7.74
CA LEU A 136 12.33 13.45 7.03
C LEU A 136 13.36 12.39 7.40
N LEU A 137 12.92 11.14 7.46
CA LEU A 137 13.83 10.01 7.58
C LEU A 137 14.54 9.81 6.24
N SER A 138 15.86 9.89 6.24
CA SER A 138 16.68 9.56 5.07
C SER A 138 17.29 8.18 5.27
N LEU A 139 17.01 7.30 4.31
CA LEU A 139 17.44 5.90 4.30
C LEU A 139 18.17 5.60 3.00
N HIS A 140 19.32 4.93 3.10
CA HIS A 140 19.97 4.35 1.93
C HIS A 140 19.42 2.96 1.67
N TYR A 141 18.45 2.88 0.77
CA TYR A 141 17.80 1.63 0.40
C TYR A 141 18.76 0.62 -0.23
N LYS A 142 18.57 -0.65 0.12
CA LYS A 142 19.40 -1.79 -0.30
C LYS A 142 18.63 -2.75 -1.20
N TRP A 143 19.30 -3.80 -1.65
CA TRP A 143 18.79 -4.71 -2.68
C TRP A 143 17.43 -5.35 -2.32
N MET A 144 17.19 -5.69 -1.05
CA MET A 144 15.91 -6.30 -0.65
C MET A 144 14.73 -5.32 -0.73
N PHE A 145 14.98 -4.04 -0.46
CA PHE A 145 14.00 -2.98 -0.70
C PHE A 145 13.58 -2.96 -2.18
N TRP A 146 14.55 -2.93 -3.09
CA TRP A 146 14.27 -2.91 -4.54
C TRP A 146 13.59 -4.19 -5.03
N ALA A 147 13.94 -5.35 -4.47
CA ALA A 147 13.27 -6.61 -4.77
C ALA A 147 11.79 -6.56 -4.40
N HIS A 148 11.46 -6.08 -3.19
CA HIS A 148 10.07 -5.89 -2.77
C HIS A 148 9.34 -4.84 -3.61
N THR A 149 10.00 -3.73 -3.96
CA THR A 149 9.42 -2.67 -4.80
C THR A 149 9.05 -3.19 -6.18
N LEU A 150 9.97 -3.91 -6.84
CA LEU A 150 9.72 -4.52 -8.15
C LEU A 150 8.57 -5.53 -8.08
N TYR A 151 8.58 -6.37 -7.04
CA TYR A 151 7.50 -7.34 -6.80
C TYR A 151 6.14 -6.66 -6.63
N SER A 152 6.06 -5.64 -5.78
CA SER A 152 4.82 -4.91 -5.50
C SER A 152 4.28 -4.23 -6.74
N TYR A 153 5.15 -3.60 -7.54
CA TYR A 153 4.76 -2.99 -8.81
C TYR A 153 4.33 -4.02 -9.85
N ALA A 154 4.92 -5.22 -9.88
CA ALA A 154 4.42 -6.29 -10.73
C ALA A 154 3.00 -6.72 -10.33
N LEU A 155 2.71 -6.89 -9.03
CA LEU A 155 1.36 -7.23 -8.55
C LEU A 155 0.35 -6.14 -8.92
N LEU A 156 0.69 -4.87 -8.69
CA LEU A 156 -0.18 -3.73 -9.03
C LEU A 156 -0.39 -3.57 -10.53
N LEU A 157 0.64 -3.84 -11.34
CA LEU A 157 0.54 -3.81 -12.79
C LEU A 157 -0.39 -4.91 -13.30
N ILE A 158 -0.24 -6.15 -12.80
CA ILE A 158 -1.14 -7.26 -13.15
C ILE A 158 -2.58 -6.95 -12.74
N ALA A 159 -2.78 -6.48 -11.50
CA ALA A 159 -4.10 -6.08 -11.00
C ALA A 159 -4.74 -4.99 -11.88
N SER A 160 -3.97 -3.96 -12.22
CA SER A 160 -4.41 -2.86 -13.09
C SER A 160 -4.80 -3.36 -14.48
N ILE A 161 -3.96 -4.19 -15.11
CA ILE A 161 -4.23 -4.77 -16.44
C ILE A 161 -5.53 -5.57 -16.40
N MET A 162 -5.72 -6.43 -15.39
CA MET A 162 -6.94 -7.22 -15.24
C MET A 162 -8.19 -6.35 -15.14
N LEU A 163 -8.15 -5.31 -14.30
CA LEU A 163 -9.28 -4.40 -14.10
C LEU A 163 -9.58 -3.57 -15.36
N ILE A 164 -8.54 -3.10 -16.06
CA ILE A 164 -8.69 -2.36 -17.33
C ILE A 164 -9.26 -3.27 -18.42
N MET A 165 -8.77 -4.50 -18.54
CA MET A 165 -9.30 -5.45 -19.52
C MET A 165 -10.76 -5.79 -19.26
N GLU A 166 -11.14 -6.06 -18.01
CA GLU A 166 -12.53 -6.33 -17.61
C GLU A 166 -13.44 -5.14 -17.95
N LEU A 167 -12.95 -3.92 -17.73
CA LEU A 167 -13.68 -2.72 -18.08
C LEU A 167 -13.89 -2.59 -19.59
N LEU A 168 -12.83 -2.82 -20.38
CA LEU A 168 -12.90 -2.72 -21.84
C LEU A 168 -13.83 -3.78 -22.44
N HIS A 169 -13.99 -4.93 -21.78
CA HIS A 169 -14.89 -6.01 -22.20
C HIS A 169 -16.35 -5.81 -21.78
N ARG A 170 -16.65 -5.07 -20.69
CA ARG A 170 -18.03 -4.75 -20.30
C ARG A 170 -18.58 -3.54 -21.05
N ALA A 171 -19.49 -3.79 -22.00
CA ALA A 171 -20.20 -2.74 -22.73
C ALA A 171 -21.32 -2.11 -21.89
N GLY A 172 -21.11 -0.88 -21.37
CA GLY A 172 -22.20 -0.02 -20.88
C GLY A 172 -21.77 1.21 -20.06
N ILE A 173 -22.15 2.41 -20.54
CA ILE A 173 -22.25 3.79 -19.97
C ILE A 173 -21.14 4.34 -19.00
N TYR A 174 -20.37 3.51 -18.31
CA TYR A 174 -19.39 3.92 -17.28
C TYR A 174 -18.02 4.36 -17.80
N ARG A 175 -17.89 4.69 -19.10
CA ARG A 175 -16.63 5.12 -19.73
C ARG A 175 -15.99 6.34 -19.05
N VAL A 176 -16.77 7.20 -18.39
CA VAL A 176 -16.28 8.45 -17.79
C VAL A 176 -15.57 8.23 -16.46
N GLN A 177 -15.96 7.23 -15.66
CA GLN A 177 -15.35 6.99 -14.34
C GLN A 177 -13.90 6.49 -14.43
N ILE A 178 -13.56 5.78 -15.50
CA ILE A 178 -12.21 5.23 -15.69
C ILE A 178 -11.27 6.24 -16.30
N SER A 179 -11.78 7.19 -17.08
CA SER A 179 -10.99 8.35 -17.50
C SER A 179 -10.39 9.07 -16.30
N PHE A 180 -11.15 9.22 -15.20
CA PHE A 180 -10.63 9.81 -13.97
C PHE A 180 -9.58 8.93 -13.29
N VAL A 181 -9.76 7.60 -13.25
CA VAL A 181 -8.76 6.68 -12.67
C VAL A 181 -7.46 6.67 -13.48
N ILE A 182 -7.54 6.68 -14.81
CA ILE A 182 -6.36 6.73 -15.70
C ILE A 182 -5.66 8.09 -15.60
N LEU A 183 -6.42 9.20 -15.51
CA LEU A 183 -5.85 10.53 -15.26
C LEU A 183 -5.16 10.62 -13.90
N SER A 184 -5.68 9.98 -12.85
CA SER A 184 -5.04 9.92 -11.52
C SER A 184 -3.78 9.08 -11.48
N ILE A 185 -3.62 8.11 -12.40
CA ILE A 185 -2.39 7.31 -12.53
C ILE A 185 -1.33 8.05 -13.36
N LEU A 186 -1.75 8.85 -14.33
CA LEU A 186 -0.85 9.59 -15.23
C LEU A 186 -0.41 10.96 -14.68
N PHE A 187 -1.16 11.55 -13.74
CA PHE A 187 -0.70 12.72 -12.99
C PHE A 187 0.15 12.27 -11.80
N PRO A 188 1.42 12.68 -11.73
CA PRO A 188 2.37 12.14 -10.76
C PRO A 188 2.02 12.59 -9.34
N LEU A 189 2.12 11.63 -8.41
CA LEU A 189 2.45 11.84 -7.01
C LEU A 189 3.87 12.41 -6.88
#